data_AF-A0A5S3XKI2-F1
#
_entry.id   AF-A0A5S3XKI2-F1
#
_cell.length_a   1.000
_cell.length_b   1.000
_cell.length_c   1.000
_cell.angle_alpha   90.00
_cell.angle_beta   90.00
_cell.angle_gamma   90.00
#
_symmetry.space_group_name_H-M   'P 1'
#
loop_
_entity.id
_entity.type
_entity.pdbx_description
1 polymer ?
#
loop_
_entity_poly.entity_id
_entity_poly.type
_entity_poly.pdbx_seq_one_letter_code
_entity_poly.pdbx_strand_id
1 'polypeptide(L)'
;MYFIAVLTTAAEFPNPKEFNKLAASDPHFTAKQFQKYKHLPVSAGAFELHTNIFSTSVKINDPITAVASGLLLIDKRWDKVSNTRQANVLNGLGILYRKNEVYEKAISAYQCAMSYAADNQKERVRLLLNMYSSQRKLGLYDDAADSLKQAQHLATDEKDKRRIQQKKATLNLDAGDYQLAQRQFIKLFRDDSLKGTSENAVRSGLNLLDSLILQGKYQQFWRYHNSVKQNIFDLKVENYHYFYHYVIMESVVQAKMLPSQVQFNRVAYALERSTFLYSYGLEESLKKYVKIIDIPWITQHVRPFMQQNTYAHPTKIVPDALLIQLCQN
;
A
#
# COMPACT_ATOMS: atom_id res chain seq x y z
N MET A 1 12.99 -62.14 5.29
CA MET A 1 12.52 -60.87 5.89
C MET A 1 13.41 -59.74 5.39
N TYR A 2 12.98 -59.01 4.36
CA TYR A 2 13.65 -57.80 3.91
C TYR A 2 13.03 -56.61 4.66
N PHE A 3 13.79 -56.02 5.59
CA PHE A 3 13.49 -54.71 6.13
C PHE A 3 13.89 -53.66 5.09
N ILE A 4 12.91 -53.09 4.39
CA ILE A 4 13.12 -51.87 3.61
C ILE A 4 13.18 -50.72 4.60
N ALA A 5 14.40 -50.27 4.90
CA ALA A 5 14.62 -49.01 5.61
C ALA A 5 14.20 -47.86 4.67
N VAL A 6 13.01 -47.32 4.89
CA VAL A 6 12.60 -46.06 4.27
C VAL A 6 13.37 -44.94 4.99
N LEU A 7 14.55 -44.61 4.46
CA LEU A 7 15.26 -43.38 4.81
C LEU A 7 14.50 -42.19 4.21
N THR A 8 13.41 -41.77 4.85
CA THR A 8 12.93 -40.40 4.67
C THR A 8 13.93 -39.49 5.36
N THR A 9 14.77 -38.80 4.61
CA THR A 9 15.53 -37.67 5.12
C THR A 9 14.52 -36.62 5.58
N ALA A 10 14.26 -36.56 6.89
CA ALA A 10 13.54 -35.43 7.46
C ALA A 10 14.34 -34.19 7.06
N ALA A 11 13.75 -33.28 6.28
CA ALA A 11 14.41 -32.05 5.91
C ALA A 11 14.88 -31.36 7.20
N GLU A 12 16.21 -31.28 7.40
CA GLU A 12 16.77 -30.64 8.57
C GLU A 12 16.22 -29.21 8.66
N PHE A 13 15.76 -28.84 9.85
CA PHE A 13 15.21 -27.53 10.09
C PHE A 13 16.30 -26.49 9.78
N PRO A 14 16.04 -25.52 8.88
CA PRO A 14 17.08 -24.57 8.51
C PRO A 14 17.49 -23.78 9.74
N ASN A 15 18.78 -23.46 9.87
CA ASN A 15 19.27 -22.60 10.94
C ASN A 15 18.45 -21.28 10.92
N PRO A 16 17.66 -20.98 11.97
CA PRO A 16 16.72 -19.85 11.93
C PRO A 16 17.40 -18.50 11.67
N LYS A 17 18.61 -18.30 12.20
CA LYS A 17 19.37 -17.06 12.01
C LYS A 17 19.82 -16.89 10.56
N GLU A 18 20.29 -17.97 9.95
CA GLU A 18 20.75 -17.96 8.56
C GLU A 18 19.59 -17.82 7.58
N PHE A 19 18.49 -18.54 7.83
CA PHE A 19 17.27 -18.43 7.05
C PHE A 19 16.72 -17.00 7.08
N ASN A 20 16.63 -16.40 8.27
CA ASN A 20 16.14 -15.02 8.41
C ASN A 20 17.08 -14.00 7.75
N LYS A 21 18.40 -14.23 7.78
CA LYS A 21 19.38 -13.39 7.08
C LYS A 21 19.19 -13.45 5.56
N LEU A 22 19.05 -14.66 4.99
CA LEU A 22 18.81 -14.86 3.56
C LEU A 22 17.44 -14.32 3.12
N ALA A 23 16.41 -14.53 3.94
CA ALA A 23 15.07 -14.00 3.73
C ALA A 23 15.03 -12.47 3.73
N ALA A 24 15.86 -11.82 4.57
CA ALA A 24 15.98 -10.37 4.59
C ALA A 24 16.67 -9.83 3.33
N SER A 25 17.65 -10.55 2.78
CA SER A 25 18.38 -10.14 1.57
C SER A 25 17.64 -10.44 0.26
N ASP A 26 16.90 -11.56 0.20
CA ASP A 26 16.12 -11.96 -0.98
C ASP A 26 14.75 -12.50 -0.56
N PRO A 27 13.69 -11.67 -0.64
CA PRO A 27 12.32 -12.12 -0.38
C PRO A 27 11.86 -13.28 -1.30
N HIS A 28 12.40 -13.39 -2.52
CA HIS A 28 12.05 -14.50 -3.41
C HIS A 28 12.63 -15.83 -2.94
N PHE A 29 13.76 -15.82 -2.22
CA PHE A 29 14.36 -17.01 -1.63
C PHE A 29 13.37 -17.71 -0.69
N THR A 30 12.80 -16.97 0.27
CA THR A 30 11.88 -17.51 1.28
C THR A 30 10.67 -18.18 0.65
N ALA A 31 10.03 -17.53 -0.32
CA ALA A 31 8.87 -18.09 -1.00
C ALA A 31 9.20 -19.41 -1.72
N LYS A 32 10.35 -19.46 -2.42
CA LYS A 32 10.80 -20.67 -3.13
C LYS A 32 11.09 -21.86 -2.22
N GLN A 33 11.37 -21.63 -0.93
CA GLN A 33 11.63 -22.71 0.03
C GLN A 33 10.37 -23.49 0.45
N PHE A 34 9.16 -23.07 0.05
CA PHE A 34 7.92 -23.72 0.48
C PHE A 34 7.88 -25.22 0.15
N GLN A 35 8.27 -25.62 -1.07
CA GLN A 35 8.21 -27.03 -1.47
C GLN A 35 9.13 -27.92 -0.63
N LYS A 36 10.29 -27.39 -0.21
CA LYS A 36 11.27 -28.10 0.61
C LYS A 36 10.75 -28.35 2.03
N TYR A 37 10.01 -27.40 2.59
CA TYR A 37 9.65 -27.41 4.02
C TYR A 37 8.18 -27.65 4.34
N LYS A 38 7.29 -27.83 3.34
CA LYS A 38 5.84 -28.05 3.55
C LYS A 38 5.49 -29.25 4.43
N HIS A 39 6.38 -30.24 4.54
CA HIS A 39 6.19 -31.47 5.30
C HIS A 39 6.85 -31.47 6.69
N LEU A 40 7.35 -30.33 7.17
CA LEU A 40 7.93 -30.27 8.51
C LEU A 40 6.91 -30.66 9.60
N PRO A 41 7.36 -31.33 10.68
CA PRO A 41 6.50 -31.68 11.80
C PRO A 41 6.00 -30.42 12.53
N VAL A 42 4.85 -30.56 13.19
CA VAL A 42 4.22 -29.46 13.95
C VAL A 42 5.14 -29.03 15.09
N SER A 43 5.60 -27.78 15.01
CA SER A 43 6.40 -27.12 16.05
C SER A 43 6.23 -25.62 15.93
N ALA A 44 6.55 -24.87 17.00
CA ALA A 44 6.53 -23.41 16.97
C ALA A 44 7.45 -22.86 15.85
N GLY A 45 8.64 -23.45 15.66
CA GLY A 45 9.56 -23.06 14.59
C GLY A 45 8.98 -23.31 13.20
N ALA A 46 8.36 -24.47 12.96
CA ALA A 46 7.74 -24.75 11.67
C ALA A 46 6.57 -23.79 11.37
N PHE A 47 5.78 -23.44 12.38
CA PHE A 47 4.72 -22.44 12.25
C PHE A 47 5.26 -21.06 11.87
N GLU A 48 6.32 -20.61 12.54
CA GLU A 48 7.00 -19.35 12.25
C GLU A 48 7.55 -19.33 10.81
N LEU A 49 8.22 -20.41 10.39
CA LEU A 49 8.73 -20.57 9.04
C LEU A 49 7.62 -20.44 7.99
N HIS A 50 6.50 -21.14 8.17
CA HIS A 50 5.38 -21.08 7.24
C HIS A 50 4.70 -19.70 7.24
N THR A 51 4.63 -19.03 8.39
CA THR A 51 4.12 -17.65 8.49
C THR A 51 5.03 -16.67 7.74
N ASN A 52 6.35 -16.85 7.81
CA ASN A 52 7.33 -16.05 7.07
C ASN A 52 7.25 -16.30 5.56
N ILE A 53 7.10 -17.57 5.14
CA ILE A 53 6.86 -17.93 3.72
C ILE A 53 5.59 -17.25 3.21
N PHE A 54 4.48 -17.37 3.95
CA PHE A 54 3.21 -16.78 3.59
C PHE A 54 3.29 -15.26 3.43
N SER A 55 3.75 -14.56 4.49
CA SER A 55 3.86 -13.10 4.51
C SER A 55 4.81 -12.57 3.43
N THR A 56 5.91 -13.28 3.17
CA THR A 56 6.85 -12.94 2.11
C THR A 56 6.23 -13.12 0.73
N SER A 57 5.52 -14.23 0.50
CA SER A 57 4.80 -14.49 -0.75
C SER A 57 3.75 -13.40 -1.03
N VAL A 58 3.01 -12.97 0.01
CA VAL A 58 2.12 -11.80 -0.07
C VAL A 58 2.89 -10.53 -0.42
N LYS A 59 4.07 -10.30 0.19
CA LYS A 59 4.91 -9.11 -0.05
C LYS A 59 5.43 -9.04 -1.48
N ILE A 60 5.90 -10.15 -2.05
CA ILE A 60 6.42 -10.21 -3.43
C ILE A 60 5.35 -10.39 -4.51
N ASN A 61 4.07 -10.43 -4.11
CA ASN A 61 2.94 -10.73 -4.99
C ASN A 61 3.13 -12.08 -5.72
N ASP A 62 3.32 -13.16 -4.95
CA ASP A 62 3.30 -14.55 -5.41
C ASP A 62 2.04 -15.26 -4.89
N PRO A 63 0.90 -15.17 -5.61
CA PRO A 63 -0.37 -15.69 -5.12
C PRO A 63 -0.39 -17.20 -4.96
N ILE A 64 0.33 -17.95 -5.80
CA ILE A 64 0.30 -19.42 -5.79
C ILE A 64 0.94 -19.92 -4.48
N THR A 65 2.16 -19.46 -4.18
CA THR A 65 2.86 -19.86 -2.96
C THR A 65 2.15 -19.31 -1.72
N ALA A 66 1.62 -18.09 -1.79
CA ALA A 66 0.89 -17.51 -0.67
C ALA A 66 -0.39 -18.31 -0.35
N VAL A 67 -1.19 -18.69 -1.35
CA VAL A 67 -2.40 -19.48 -1.11
C VAL A 67 -2.03 -20.87 -0.59
N ALA A 68 -1.04 -21.54 -1.20
CA ALA A 68 -0.61 -22.88 -0.74
C ALA A 68 -0.08 -22.88 0.70
N SER A 69 0.75 -21.90 1.07
CA SER A 69 1.26 -21.77 2.44
C SER A 69 0.18 -21.29 3.42
N GLY A 70 -0.76 -20.46 2.98
CA GLY A 70 -1.92 -20.07 3.80
C GLY A 70 -2.83 -21.25 4.10
N LEU A 71 -3.10 -22.13 3.13
CA LEU A 71 -3.90 -23.35 3.33
C LEU A 71 -3.24 -24.26 4.39
N LEU A 72 -1.91 -24.35 4.36
CA LEU A 72 -1.15 -25.09 5.38
C LEU A 72 -1.28 -24.45 6.77
N LEU A 73 -1.30 -23.12 6.87
CA LEU A 73 -1.38 -22.39 8.14
C LEU A 73 -2.77 -22.50 8.80
N ILE A 74 -3.83 -22.65 8.02
CA ILE A 74 -5.20 -22.77 8.58
C ILE A 74 -5.55 -24.20 9.00
N ASP A 75 -4.69 -25.17 8.72
CA ASP A 75 -4.85 -26.55 9.18
C ASP A 75 -5.03 -26.62 10.72
N LYS A 76 -5.91 -27.53 11.17
CA LYS A 76 -6.25 -27.71 12.59
C LYS A 76 -5.05 -28.12 13.44
N ARG A 77 -4.00 -28.70 12.84
CA ARG A 77 -2.77 -29.08 13.53
C ARG A 77 -2.08 -27.90 14.23
N TRP A 78 -2.38 -26.67 13.81
CA TRP A 78 -1.83 -25.44 14.38
C TRP A 78 -2.71 -24.80 15.48
N ASP A 79 -3.83 -25.41 15.86
CA ASP A 79 -4.75 -24.87 16.88
C ASP A 79 -4.08 -24.59 18.22
N LYS A 80 -3.14 -25.45 18.64
CA LYS A 80 -2.38 -25.28 19.89
C LYS A 80 -1.27 -24.22 19.80
N VAL A 81 -0.94 -23.73 18.60
CA VAL A 81 0.18 -22.81 18.35
C VAL A 81 -0.32 -21.38 18.14
N SER A 82 -1.45 -21.19 17.45
CA SER A 82 -1.98 -19.84 17.17
C SER A 82 -3.49 -19.83 17.02
N ASN A 83 -4.14 -18.90 17.73
CA ASN A 83 -5.57 -18.61 17.64
C ASN A 83 -5.91 -17.44 16.68
N THR A 84 -4.91 -16.77 16.09
CA THR A 84 -5.11 -15.61 15.19
C THR A 84 -4.75 -15.90 13.73
N ARG A 85 -4.34 -17.13 13.42
CA ARG A 85 -3.83 -17.51 12.11
C ARG A 85 -4.83 -17.30 10.97
N GLN A 86 -6.12 -17.58 11.18
CA GLN A 86 -7.15 -17.38 10.17
C GLN A 86 -7.29 -15.89 9.80
N ALA A 87 -7.36 -15.01 10.81
CA ALA A 87 -7.40 -13.56 10.59
C ALA A 87 -6.17 -13.07 9.82
N ASN A 88 -4.96 -13.53 10.20
CA ASN A 88 -3.71 -13.16 9.54
C ASN A 88 -3.65 -13.64 8.08
N VAL A 89 -4.09 -14.87 7.80
CA VAL A 89 -4.12 -15.44 6.45
C VAL A 89 -5.13 -14.69 5.58
N LEU A 90 -6.33 -14.40 6.08
CA LEU A 90 -7.33 -13.63 5.35
C LEU A 90 -6.90 -12.18 5.12
N ASN A 91 -6.22 -11.55 6.08
CA ASN A 91 -5.62 -10.24 5.92
C ASN A 91 -4.58 -10.24 4.78
N GLY A 92 -3.70 -11.25 4.75
CA GLY A 92 -2.73 -11.43 3.68
C GLY A 92 -3.37 -11.68 2.32
N LEU A 93 -4.44 -12.49 2.28
CA LEU A 93 -5.21 -12.74 1.07
C LEU A 93 -5.88 -11.46 0.54
N GLY A 94 -6.48 -10.65 1.42
CA GLY A 94 -7.03 -9.35 1.06
C GLY A 94 -5.96 -8.40 0.49
N ILE A 95 -4.73 -8.45 1.02
CA ILE A 95 -3.62 -7.67 0.47
C ILE A 95 -3.25 -8.15 -0.94
N LEU A 96 -3.24 -9.46 -1.20
CA LEU A 96 -3.01 -10.03 -2.53
C LEU A 96 -4.08 -9.63 -3.52
N TYR A 97 -5.36 -9.77 -3.17
CA TYR A 97 -6.46 -9.32 -4.03
C TYR A 97 -6.32 -7.84 -4.38
N ARG A 98 -6.04 -6.98 -3.40
CA ARG A 98 -5.84 -5.54 -3.61
C ARG A 98 -4.64 -5.23 -4.50
N LYS A 99 -3.53 -5.97 -4.37
CA LYS A 99 -2.34 -5.81 -5.22
C LYS A 99 -2.59 -6.19 -6.68
N ASN A 100 -3.57 -7.07 -6.91
CA ASN A 100 -3.97 -7.52 -8.23
C ASN A 100 -5.31 -6.90 -8.65
N GLU A 101 -5.67 -5.75 -8.07
CA GLU A 101 -6.82 -4.91 -8.45
C GLU A 101 -8.19 -5.56 -8.31
N VAL A 102 -8.29 -6.68 -7.56
CA VAL A 102 -9.57 -7.35 -7.25
C VAL A 102 -10.13 -6.81 -5.92
N TYR A 103 -10.51 -5.54 -5.90
CA TYR A 103 -10.81 -4.81 -4.67
C TYR A 103 -12.02 -5.35 -3.90
N GLU A 104 -13.03 -5.86 -4.58
CA GLU A 104 -14.24 -6.42 -3.98
C GLU A 104 -13.91 -7.68 -3.16
N LYS A 105 -13.15 -8.61 -3.74
CA LYS A 105 -12.68 -9.80 -3.01
C LYS A 105 -11.74 -9.44 -1.87
N ALA A 106 -10.94 -8.37 -2.03
CA ALA A 106 -10.12 -7.87 -0.93
C ALA A 106 -11.01 -7.45 0.26
N ILE A 107 -12.09 -6.69 -0.01
CA ILE A 107 -13.06 -6.28 1.01
C ILE A 107 -13.69 -7.52 1.68
N SER A 108 -14.17 -8.50 0.90
CA SER A 108 -14.74 -9.74 1.45
C SER A 108 -13.76 -10.50 2.35
N ALA A 109 -12.48 -10.58 1.94
CA ALA A 109 -11.45 -11.22 2.76
C ALA A 109 -11.21 -10.48 4.08
N TYR A 110 -11.15 -9.14 4.08
CA TYR A 110 -10.99 -8.37 5.31
C TYR A 110 -12.21 -8.45 6.22
N GLN A 111 -13.43 -8.42 5.66
CA GLN A 111 -14.68 -8.60 6.42
C GLN A 111 -14.73 -9.97 7.10
N CYS A 112 -14.39 -11.02 6.37
CA CYS A 112 -14.28 -12.36 6.93
C CYS A 112 -13.17 -12.45 8.00
N ALA A 113 -12.01 -11.80 7.79
CA ALA A 113 -10.94 -11.77 8.78
C ALA A 113 -11.39 -11.15 10.12
N MET A 114 -12.33 -10.19 10.09
CA MET A 114 -12.84 -9.54 11.29
C MET A 114 -13.55 -10.50 12.25
N SER A 115 -14.21 -11.55 11.74
CA SER A 115 -14.86 -12.56 12.60
C SER A 115 -13.85 -13.39 13.39
N TYR A 116 -12.66 -13.61 12.83
CA TYR A 116 -11.54 -14.30 13.48
C TYR A 116 -10.68 -13.38 14.37
N ALA A 117 -10.97 -12.07 14.40
CA ALA A 117 -10.21 -11.08 15.15
C ALA A 117 -11.02 -10.43 16.29
N ALA A 118 -12.14 -11.03 16.70
CA ALA A 118 -13.13 -10.42 17.60
C ALA A 118 -12.52 -9.74 18.83
N ASP A 119 -11.62 -10.44 19.53
CA ASP A 119 -10.99 -9.99 20.78
C ASP A 119 -9.66 -9.23 20.57
N ASN A 120 -9.18 -9.12 19.33
CA ASN A 120 -7.91 -8.46 19.01
C ASN A 120 -8.14 -7.09 18.35
N GLN A 121 -8.31 -6.07 19.18
CA GLN A 121 -8.55 -4.69 18.73
C GLN A 121 -7.48 -4.18 17.76
N LYS A 122 -6.21 -4.49 18.01
CA LYS A 122 -5.09 -4.08 17.14
C LYS A 122 -5.19 -4.70 15.75
N GLU A 123 -5.51 -5.99 15.67
CA GLU A 123 -5.70 -6.64 14.36
C GLU A 123 -6.95 -6.10 13.66
N ARG A 124 -8.04 -5.80 14.39
CA ARG A 124 -9.24 -5.15 13.84
C ARG A 124 -8.95 -3.77 13.25
N VAL A 125 -8.17 -2.93 13.94
CA VAL A 125 -7.71 -1.64 13.39
C VAL A 125 -6.95 -1.85 12.08
N ARG A 126 -6.02 -2.81 12.06
CA ARG A 126 -5.24 -3.13 10.85
C ARG A 126 -6.14 -3.57 9.69
N LEU A 127 -7.11 -4.44 9.94
CA LEU A 127 -8.07 -4.92 8.95
C LEU A 127 -8.92 -3.78 8.39
N LEU A 128 -9.48 -2.93 9.25
CA LEU A 128 -10.26 -1.76 8.85
C LEU A 128 -9.44 -0.78 7.99
N LEU A 129 -8.17 -0.53 8.35
CA LEU A 129 -7.28 0.34 7.58
C LEU A 129 -6.90 -0.24 6.20
N ASN A 130 -6.87 -1.56 6.08
CA ASN A 130 -6.63 -2.27 4.82
C ASN A 130 -7.90 -2.29 3.96
N MET A 131 -9.06 -2.54 4.56
CA MET A 131 -10.37 -2.49 3.92
C MET A 131 -10.66 -1.10 3.34
N TYR A 132 -10.43 -0.04 4.13
CA TYR A 132 -10.46 1.36 3.70
C TYR A 132 -9.69 1.56 2.37
N SER A 133 -8.52 0.94 2.24
CA SER A 133 -7.66 1.18 1.07
C SER A 133 -8.26 0.58 -0.20
N SER A 134 -9.05 -0.49 -0.09
CA SER A 134 -9.77 -1.12 -1.22
C SER A 134 -11.07 -0.38 -1.52
N GLN A 135 -11.84 -0.01 -0.49
CA GLN A 135 -13.07 0.80 -0.62
C GLN A 135 -12.79 2.13 -1.32
N ARG A 136 -11.74 2.84 -0.87
CA ARG A 136 -11.26 4.09 -1.50
C ARG A 136 -10.95 3.90 -2.99
N LYS A 137 -10.31 2.78 -3.37
CA LYS A 137 -9.94 2.51 -4.77
C LYS A 137 -11.15 2.22 -5.67
N LEU A 138 -12.24 1.71 -5.09
CA LEU A 138 -13.53 1.55 -5.77
C LEU A 138 -14.39 2.82 -5.75
N GLY A 139 -13.93 3.91 -5.13
CA GLY A 139 -14.75 5.13 -4.98
C GLY A 139 -15.87 5.00 -3.94
N LEU A 140 -15.87 3.95 -3.12
CA LEU A 140 -16.83 3.73 -2.03
C LEU A 140 -16.45 4.60 -0.82
N TYR A 141 -16.60 5.91 -0.97
CA TYR A 141 -16.07 6.88 0.00
C TYR A 141 -16.79 6.84 1.35
N ASP A 142 -18.11 6.59 1.37
CA ASP A 142 -18.88 6.46 2.61
C ASP A 142 -18.44 5.22 3.40
N ASP A 143 -18.35 4.06 2.75
CA ASP A 143 -17.86 2.82 3.36
C ASP A 143 -16.42 2.97 3.88
N ALA A 144 -15.57 3.67 3.12
CA ALA A 144 -14.21 3.99 3.50
C ALA A 144 -14.18 4.91 4.75
N ALA A 145 -15.06 5.90 4.82
CA ALA A 145 -15.19 6.78 5.98
C ALA A 145 -15.64 6.01 7.23
N ASP A 146 -16.59 5.09 7.07
CA ASP A 146 -17.08 4.23 8.14
C ASP A 146 -15.99 3.28 8.66
N SER A 147 -15.21 2.67 7.77
CA SER A 147 -14.03 1.88 8.16
C SER A 147 -13.03 2.70 8.99
N LEU A 148 -12.76 3.95 8.60
CA LEU A 148 -11.87 4.83 9.35
C LEU A 148 -12.45 5.27 10.68
N LYS A 149 -13.77 5.49 10.76
CA LYS A 149 -14.48 5.83 12.00
C LYS A 149 -14.41 4.68 13.00
N GLN A 150 -14.67 3.46 12.55
CA GLN A 150 -14.52 2.25 13.38
C GLN A 150 -13.07 2.06 13.83
N ALA A 151 -12.10 2.23 12.93
CA ALA A 151 -10.68 2.13 13.28
C ALA A 151 -10.29 3.18 14.32
N GLN A 152 -10.82 4.40 14.21
CA GLN A 152 -10.58 5.49 15.16
C GLN A 152 -11.11 5.16 16.55
N HIS A 153 -12.26 4.47 16.65
CA HIS A 153 -12.83 4.06 17.93
C HIS A 153 -12.00 2.96 18.63
N LEU A 154 -11.38 2.08 17.85
CA LEU A 154 -10.57 0.96 18.35
C LEU A 154 -9.08 1.32 18.57
N ALA A 155 -8.58 2.40 17.96
CA ALA A 155 -7.17 2.77 18.02
C ALA A 155 -6.77 3.30 19.41
N THR A 156 -5.90 2.58 20.09
CA THR A 156 -5.41 2.95 21.43
C THR A 156 -4.10 3.73 21.36
N ASP A 157 -3.20 3.38 20.44
CA ASP A 157 -1.89 4.02 20.30
C ASP A 157 -1.87 5.23 19.35
N GLU A 158 -0.92 6.14 19.58
CA GLU A 158 -0.79 7.38 18.81
C GLU A 158 -0.37 7.17 17.35
N LYS A 159 0.28 6.05 17.04
CA LYS A 159 0.72 5.75 15.68
C LYS A 159 -0.48 5.40 14.80
N ASP A 160 -1.39 4.57 15.29
CA ASP A 160 -2.62 4.24 14.59
C ASP A 160 -3.55 5.44 14.46
N LYS A 161 -3.72 6.23 15.53
CA LYS A 161 -4.48 7.50 15.47
C LYS A 161 -3.92 8.44 14.40
N ARG A 162 -2.59 8.59 14.32
CA ARG A 162 -1.94 9.41 13.30
C ARG A 162 -2.18 8.88 11.89
N ARG A 163 -2.04 7.56 11.69
CA ARG A 163 -2.30 6.91 10.41
C ARG A 163 -3.75 7.08 9.95
N ILE A 164 -4.69 7.01 10.88
CA ILE A 164 -6.12 7.25 10.63
C ILE A 164 -6.35 8.71 10.20
N GLN A 165 -5.77 9.69 10.89
CA GLN A 165 -5.88 11.11 10.51
C GLN A 165 -5.38 11.37 9.07
N GLN A 166 -4.23 10.79 8.71
CA GLN A 166 -3.68 10.91 7.35
C GLN A 166 -4.60 10.29 6.30
N LYS A 167 -5.17 9.11 6.59
CA LYS A 167 -6.13 8.44 5.70
C LYS A 167 -7.42 9.25 5.55
N LYS A 168 -7.97 9.83 6.62
CA LYS A 168 -9.15 10.71 6.55
C LYS A 168 -8.89 11.93 5.65
N ALA A 169 -7.73 12.57 5.78
CA ALA A 169 -7.36 13.70 4.93
C ALA A 169 -7.24 13.31 3.45
N THR A 170 -6.66 12.13 3.18
CA THR A 170 -6.56 11.59 1.82
C THR A 170 -7.93 11.25 1.24
N LEU A 171 -8.81 10.63 2.04
CA LEU A 171 -10.18 10.32 1.62
C LEU A 171 -10.94 11.58 1.20
N ASN A 172 -10.87 12.64 2.02
CA ASN A 172 -11.50 13.92 1.71
C ASN A 172 -10.94 14.54 0.42
N LEU A 173 -9.62 14.40 0.19
CA LEU A 173 -8.99 14.85 -1.05
C LEU A 173 -9.55 14.10 -2.26
N ASP A 174 -9.74 12.77 -2.18
CA ASP A 174 -10.26 12.00 -3.30
C ASP A 174 -11.76 12.19 -3.53
N ALA A 175 -12.53 12.34 -2.46
CA ALA A 175 -13.96 12.62 -2.50
C ALA A 175 -14.29 14.05 -2.97
N GLY A 176 -13.28 14.90 -3.17
CA GLY A 176 -13.46 16.26 -3.68
C GLY A 176 -13.66 17.33 -2.61
N ASP A 177 -13.66 16.99 -1.32
CA ASP A 177 -13.67 17.96 -0.21
C ASP A 177 -12.25 18.53 0.02
N TYR A 178 -11.78 19.26 -0.98
CA TYR A 178 -10.44 19.82 -1.01
C TYR A 178 -10.19 20.84 0.11
N GLN A 179 -11.24 21.54 0.55
CA GLN A 179 -11.10 22.52 1.63
C GLN A 179 -10.85 21.85 2.97
N LEU A 180 -11.60 20.78 3.30
CA LEU A 180 -11.37 20.02 4.51
C LEU A 180 -10.02 19.29 4.45
N ALA A 181 -9.71 18.66 3.31
CA ALA A 181 -8.43 18.00 3.09
C ALA A 181 -7.25 18.99 3.29
N GLN A 182 -7.32 20.19 2.71
CA GLN A 182 -6.32 21.24 2.87
C GLN A 182 -6.10 21.56 4.35
N ARG A 183 -7.17 21.83 5.13
CA ARG A 183 -7.06 22.14 6.56
C ARG A 183 -6.40 21.01 7.34
N GLN A 184 -6.76 19.77 7.02
CA GLN A 184 -6.19 18.59 7.67
C GLN A 184 -4.71 18.40 7.30
N PHE A 185 -4.33 18.58 6.03
CA PHE A 185 -2.93 18.48 5.61
C PHE A 185 -2.06 19.61 6.15
N ILE A 186 -2.57 20.83 6.33
CA ILE A 186 -1.84 21.91 7.03
C ILE A 186 -1.48 21.45 8.45
N LYS A 187 -2.46 20.91 9.19
CA LYS A 187 -2.24 20.42 10.56
C LYS A 187 -1.24 19.26 10.57
N LEU A 188 -1.43 18.26 9.70
CA LEU A 188 -0.55 17.10 9.61
C LEU A 188 0.89 17.52 9.26
N PHE A 189 1.06 18.33 8.20
CA PHE A 189 2.37 18.79 7.76
C PHE A 189 3.10 19.58 8.87
N ARG A 190 2.41 20.48 9.57
CA ARG A 190 2.97 21.21 10.71
C ARG A 190 3.41 20.26 11.83
N ASP A 191 2.52 19.37 12.25
CA ASP A 191 2.79 18.47 13.39
C ASP A 191 3.94 17.49 13.09
N ASP A 192 4.04 16.98 11.85
CA ASP A 192 5.12 16.06 11.47
C ASP A 192 6.45 16.81 11.30
N SER A 193 6.43 18.02 10.73
CA SER A 193 7.65 18.82 10.55
C SER A 193 8.26 19.25 11.89
N LEU A 194 7.43 19.56 12.90
CA LEU A 194 7.89 19.97 14.23
C LEU A 194 8.60 18.84 15.01
N LYS A 195 8.33 17.57 14.67
CA LYS A 195 8.97 16.41 15.30
C LYS A 195 10.30 16.01 14.63
N GLY A 196 10.72 16.77 13.62
CA GLY A 196 11.84 16.47 12.74
C GLY A 196 11.35 15.94 11.39
N THR A 197 12.06 16.31 10.32
CA THR A 197 11.71 15.91 8.95
C THR A 197 11.56 14.40 8.85
N SER A 198 10.39 13.98 8.37
CA SER A 198 10.05 12.57 8.19
C SER A 198 9.32 12.38 6.87
N GLU A 199 9.26 11.13 6.39
CA GLU A 199 8.51 10.78 5.19
C GLU A 199 7.01 11.15 5.33
N ASN A 200 6.48 11.15 6.56
CA ASN A 200 5.11 11.60 6.85
C ASN A 200 4.95 13.11 6.63
N ALA A 201 5.94 13.92 7.01
CA ALA A 201 5.95 15.35 6.73
C ALA A 201 5.94 15.60 5.22
N VAL A 202 6.81 14.94 4.47
CA VAL A 202 6.87 15.07 3.01
C VAL A 202 5.56 14.66 2.34
N ARG A 203 4.99 13.51 2.71
CA ARG A 203 3.69 13.06 2.15
C ARG A 203 2.56 14.03 2.47
N SER A 204 2.48 14.51 3.71
CA SER A 204 1.45 15.48 4.10
C SER A 204 1.64 16.83 3.40
N GLY A 205 2.89 17.26 3.21
CA GLY A 205 3.25 18.47 2.48
C GLY A 205 2.90 18.38 0.99
N LEU A 206 3.23 17.28 0.31
CA LEU A 206 2.83 17.05 -1.07
C LEU A 206 1.31 17.00 -1.24
N ASN A 207 0.59 16.31 -0.35
CA ASN A 207 -0.87 16.30 -0.40
C ASN A 207 -1.50 17.66 -0.08
N LEU A 208 -0.84 18.48 0.76
CA LEU A 208 -1.22 19.88 0.95
C LEU A 208 -1.10 20.66 -0.36
N LEU A 209 0.05 20.56 -1.04
CA LEU A 209 0.24 21.22 -2.33
C LEU A 209 -0.77 20.73 -3.38
N ASP A 210 -1.03 19.43 -3.43
CA ASP A 210 -2.03 18.83 -4.32
C ASP A 210 -3.42 19.42 -4.06
N SER A 211 -3.84 19.50 -2.79
CA SER A 211 -5.12 20.11 -2.41
C SER A 211 -5.24 21.57 -2.84
N LEU A 212 -4.13 22.32 -2.88
CA LEU A 212 -4.11 23.72 -3.33
C LEU A 212 -4.22 23.82 -4.85
N ILE A 213 -3.55 22.93 -5.58
CA ILE A 213 -3.64 22.84 -7.05
C ILE A 213 -5.07 22.50 -7.48
N LEU A 214 -5.68 21.48 -6.86
CA LEU A 214 -7.05 21.05 -7.18
C LEU A 214 -8.10 22.13 -6.93
N GLN A 215 -7.81 23.09 -6.04
CA GLN A 215 -8.67 24.26 -5.77
C GLN A 215 -8.32 25.49 -6.61
N GLY A 216 -7.27 25.45 -7.44
CA GLY A 216 -6.77 26.63 -8.15
C GLY A 216 -6.14 27.69 -7.24
N LYS A 217 -5.79 27.35 -5.98
CA LYS A 217 -5.23 28.27 -4.98
C LYS A 217 -3.71 28.46 -5.14
N TYR A 218 -3.30 28.88 -6.33
CA TYR A 218 -1.88 28.94 -6.74
C TYR A 218 -1.03 29.91 -5.90
N GLN A 219 -1.58 31.03 -5.45
CA GLN A 219 -0.85 31.94 -4.54
C GLN A 219 -0.54 31.27 -3.19
N GLN A 220 -1.45 30.46 -2.67
CA GLN A 220 -1.22 29.73 -1.42
C GLN A 220 -0.26 28.56 -1.62
N PHE A 221 -0.24 27.94 -2.81
CA PHE A 221 0.75 26.92 -3.16
C PHE A 221 2.17 27.42 -2.91
N TRP A 222 2.51 28.62 -3.40
CA TRP A 222 3.83 29.21 -3.21
C TRP A 222 4.19 29.52 -1.75
N ARG A 223 3.19 29.70 -0.87
CA ARG A 223 3.44 29.89 0.57
C ARG A 223 3.98 28.63 1.24
N TYR A 224 3.53 27.46 0.83
CA TYR A 224 3.96 26.17 1.39
C TYR A 224 5.06 25.50 0.58
N HIS A 225 5.19 25.88 -0.70
CA HIS A 225 6.12 25.31 -1.67
C HIS A 225 7.54 25.10 -1.13
N ASN A 226 8.17 26.16 -0.61
CA ASN A 226 9.56 26.09 -0.15
C ASN A 226 9.71 25.23 1.11
N SER A 227 8.73 25.24 2.02
CA SER A 227 8.76 24.39 3.21
C SER A 227 8.63 22.91 2.85
N VAL A 228 7.78 22.57 1.88
CA VAL A 228 7.64 21.19 1.38
C VAL A 228 8.90 20.77 0.66
N LYS A 229 9.46 21.64 -0.20
CA LYS A 229 10.75 21.41 -0.85
C LYS A 229 11.84 21.08 0.17
N GLN A 230 12.01 21.91 1.19
CA GLN A 230 13.04 21.70 2.21
C GLN A 230 12.89 20.34 2.91
N ASN A 231 11.65 19.98 3.27
CA ASN A 231 11.38 18.67 3.86
C ASN A 231 11.76 17.51 2.92
N ILE A 232 11.58 17.65 1.60
CA ILE A 232 12.02 16.64 0.63
C ILE A 232 13.55 16.52 0.65
N PHE A 233 14.28 17.64 0.61
CA PHE A 233 15.76 17.64 0.59
C PHE A 233 16.38 17.16 1.90
N ASP A 234 15.71 17.39 3.03
CA ASP A 234 16.18 16.97 4.36
C ASP A 234 15.96 15.46 4.63
N LEU A 235 15.22 14.75 3.76
CA LEU A 235 15.04 13.31 3.89
C LEU A 235 16.37 12.58 3.66
N LYS A 236 16.78 11.77 4.66
CA LYS A 236 17.98 10.92 4.61
C LYS A 236 17.78 9.58 3.88
N VAL A 237 16.73 9.49 3.07
CA VAL A 237 16.36 8.31 2.30
C VAL A 237 16.15 8.71 0.85
N GLU A 238 16.19 7.73 -0.04
CA GLU A 238 15.87 7.94 -1.46
C GLU A 238 14.51 8.64 -1.62
N ASN A 239 14.52 9.81 -2.25
CA ASN A 239 13.40 10.77 -2.26
C ASN A 239 13.06 11.29 -3.66
N TYR A 240 13.65 10.70 -4.71
CA TYR A 240 13.49 11.15 -6.09
C TYR A 240 12.02 11.21 -6.51
N HIS A 241 11.20 10.20 -6.17
CA HIS A 241 9.78 10.20 -6.51
C HIS A 241 9.01 11.36 -5.87
N TYR A 242 9.36 11.76 -4.64
CA TYR A 242 8.79 12.94 -4.00
C TYR A 242 9.22 14.24 -4.69
N PHE A 243 10.49 14.35 -5.05
CA PHE A 243 11.03 15.51 -5.73
C PHE A 243 10.42 15.69 -7.13
N TYR A 244 10.31 14.63 -7.93
CA TYR A 244 9.69 14.69 -9.25
C TYR A 244 8.20 15.02 -9.18
N HIS A 245 7.46 14.45 -8.22
CA HIS A 245 6.05 14.81 -8.02
C HIS A 245 5.92 16.32 -7.72
N TYR A 246 6.78 16.84 -6.85
CA TYR A 246 6.85 18.27 -6.54
C TYR A 246 7.20 19.15 -7.76
N VAL A 247 8.15 18.73 -8.61
CA VAL A 247 8.52 19.48 -9.84
C VAL A 247 7.35 19.54 -10.82
N ILE A 248 6.60 18.45 -10.98
CA ILE A 248 5.39 18.45 -11.82
C ILE A 248 4.38 19.44 -11.27
N MET A 249 4.10 19.39 -9.96
CA MET A 249 3.21 20.35 -9.30
C MET A 249 3.62 21.80 -9.55
N GLU A 250 4.91 22.11 -9.37
CA GLU A 250 5.46 23.45 -9.63
C GLU A 250 5.24 23.87 -11.08
N SER A 251 5.56 22.99 -12.05
CA SER A 251 5.37 23.27 -13.48
C SER A 251 3.91 23.55 -13.83
N VAL A 252 2.98 22.78 -13.24
CA VAL A 252 1.54 22.95 -13.45
C VAL A 252 1.09 24.31 -12.92
N VAL A 253 1.51 24.67 -11.71
CA VAL A 253 1.17 25.97 -11.11
C VAL A 253 1.75 27.13 -11.92
N GLN A 254 3.01 27.04 -12.36
CA GLN A 254 3.63 28.06 -13.21
C GLN A 254 2.86 28.24 -14.53
N ALA A 255 2.50 27.14 -15.20
CA ALA A 255 1.73 27.20 -16.44
C ALA A 255 0.33 27.80 -16.26
N LYS A 256 -0.32 27.60 -15.10
CA LYS A 256 -1.63 28.21 -14.81
C LYS A 256 -1.54 29.68 -14.40
N MET A 257 -0.47 30.10 -13.73
CA MET A 257 -0.29 31.49 -13.31
C MET A 257 0.28 32.39 -14.42
N LEU A 258 1.17 31.87 -15.26
CA LEU A 258 1.84 32.60 -16.33
C LEU A 258 1.84 31.77 -17.63
N PRO A 259 0.66 31.61 -18.28
CA PRO A 259 0.53 30.76 -19.46
C PRO A 259 1.44 31.21 -20.60
N SER A 260 2.25 30.29 -21.12
CA SER A 260 3.09 30.49 -22.30
C SER A 260 3.49 29.15 -22.89
N GLN A 261 3.88 29.13 -24.17
CA GLN A 261 4.38 27.91 -24.81
C GLN A 261 5.56 27.30 -24.05
N VAL A 262 6.44 28.14 -23.48
CA VAL A 262 7.58 27.67 -22.68
C VAL A 262 7.09 26.91 -21.44
N GLN A 263 6.09 27.43 -20.72
CA GLN A 263 5.57 26.75 -19.54
C GLN A 263 4.81 25.46 -19.89
N PHE A 264 4.06 25.47 -20.99
CA PHE A 264 3.40 24.27 -21.51
C PHE A 264 4.40 23.18 -21.91
N ASN A 265 5.51 23.55 -22.56
CA ASN A 265 6.59 22.61 -22.87
C ASN A 265 7.25 22.04 -21.60
N ARG A 266 7.42 22.86 -20.54
CA ARG A 266 7.95 22.39 -19.24
C ARG A 266 7.03 21.37 -18.58
N VAL A 267 5.72 21.60 -18.59
CA VAL A 267 4.74 20.64 -18.08
C VAL A 267 4.80 19.34 -18.85
N ALA A 268 4.77 19.40 -20.19
CA ALA A 268 4.85 18.21 -21.04
C ALA A 268 6.13 17.41 -20.76
N TYR A 269 7.28 18.09 -20.70
CA TYR A 269 8.57 17.46 -20.39
C TYR A 269 8.60 16.83 -18.99
N ALA A 270 8.08 17.53 -17.97
CA ALA A 270 8.03 17.01 -16.61
C ALA A 270 7.15 15.75 -16.52
N LEU A 271 5.99 15.74 -17.18
CA LEU A 271 5.09 14.58 -17.22
C LEU A 271 5.70 13.39 -17.97
N GLU A 272 6.32 13.63 -19.13
CA GLU A 272 7.00 12.62 -19.94
C GLU A 272 8.14 11.93 -19.17
N ARG A 273 8.94 12.72 -18.43
CA ARG A 273 10.10 12.20 -17.68
C ARG A 273 9.73 11.55 -16.34
N SER A 274 8.46 11.62 -15.94
CA SER A 274 8.01 11.15 -14.62
C SER A 274 7.10 9.93 -14.68
N THR A 275 7.16 9.18 -15.77
CA THR A 275 6.41 7.93 -15.97
C THR A 275 6.67 6.87 -14.90
N PHE A 276 7.87 6.87 -14.29
CA PHE A 276 8.19 5.96 -13.19
C PHE A 276 7.32 6.21 -11.93
N LEU A 277 6.72 7.41 -11.77
CA LEU A 277 5.84 7.76 -10.65
C LEU A 277 4.55 6.92 -10.62
N TYR A 278 4.21 6.23 -11.71
CA TYR A 278 3.11 5.27 -11.75
C TYR A 278 3.36 4.10 -10.80
N SER A 279 4.60 3.63 -10.67
CA SER A 279 4.97 2.58 -9.70
C SER A 279 4.84 3.06 -8.25
N TYR A 280 4.81 4.38 -8.03
CA TYR A 280 4.57 5.02 -6.75
C TYR A 280 3.07 5.34 -6.50
N GLY A 281 2.19 4.95 -7.43
CA GLY A 281 0.74 5.12 -7.29
C GLY A 281 0.23 6.55 -7.53
N LEU A 282 1.00 7.38 -8.24
CA LEU A 282 0.66 8.78 -8.52
C LEU A 282 -0.15 8.99 -9.82
N GLU A 283 -0.51 7.92 -10.51
CA GLU A 283 -1.27 7.92 -11.76
C GLU A 283 -2.47 8.89 -11.75
N GLU A 284 -3.34 8.79 -10.74
CA GLU A 284 -4.55 9.61 -10.65
C GLU A 284 -4.24 11.10 -10.46
N SER A 285 -3.21 11.44 -9.69
CA SER A 285 -2.74 12.83 -9.56
C SER A 285 -2.23 13.36 -10.89
N LEU A 286 -1.44 12.57 -11.63
CA LEU A 286 -0.92 12.97 -12.94
C LEU A 286 -2.05 13.19 -13.96
N LYS A 287 -3.07 12.31 -13.98
CA LYS A 287 -4.29 12.50 -14.79
C LYS A 287 -5.02 13.79 -14.44
N LYS A 288 -5.17 14.10 -13.14
CA LYS A 288 -5.76 15.36 -12.68
C LYS A 288 -4.97 16.59 -13.15
N TYR A 289 -3.63 16.53 -13.12
CA TYR A 289 -2.78 17.64 -13.60
C TYR A 289 -2.93 17.90 -15.09
N VAL A 290 -2.94 16.85 -15.92
CA VAL A 290 -3.21 16.97 -17.36
C VAL A 290 -4.57 17.63 -17.60
N LYS A 291 -5.60 17.20 -16.86
CA LYS A 291 -6.95 17.78 -16.94
C LYS A 291 -7.00 19.25 -16.49
N ILE A 292 -6.23 19.66 -15.48
CA ILE A 292 -6.17 21.05 -14.99
C ILE A 292 -5.49 21.97 -16.01
N ILE A 293 -4.47 21.44 -16.69
CA ILE A 293 -3.75 22.17 -17.73
C ILE A 293 -4.64 22.39 -18.95
N ASP A 294 -5.40 21.37 -19.35
CA ASP A 294 -6.45 21.46 -20.39
C ASP A 294 -5.95 22.06 -21.72
N ILE A 295 -4.76 21.64 -22.15
CA ILE A 295 -4.18 22.03 -23.43
C ILE A 295 -4.21 20.81 -24.37
N PRO A 296 -4.86 20.88 -25.54
CA PRO A 296 -5.01 19.73 -26.45
C PRO A 296 -3.69 19.09 -26.84
N TRP A 297 -2.68 19.90 -27.20
CA TRP A 297 -1.37 19.40 -27.61
C TRP A 297 -0.67 18.64 -26.48
N ILE A 298 -0.68 19.17 -25.24
CA ILE A 298 -0.09 18.48 -24.07
C ILE A 298 -0.81 17.16 -23.84
N THR A 299 -2.13 17.18 -23.87
CA THR A 299 -2.95 15.98 -23.65
C THR A 299 -2.62 14.91 -24.70
N GLN A 300 -2.47 15.29 -25.97
CA GLN A 300 -2.10 14.38 -27.05
C GLN A 300 -0.66 13.87 -26.90
N HIS A 301 0.28 14.74 -26.54
CA HIS A 301 1.70 14.41 -26.37
C HIS A 301 1.94 13.46 -25.20
N VAL A 302 1.31 13.73 -24.05
CA VAL A 302 1.55 12.99 -22.81
C VAL A 302 0.78 11.66 -22.77
N ARG A 303 -0.37 11.56 -23.44
CA ARG A 303 -1.24 10.38 -23.40
C ARG A 303 -0.54 9.04 -23.71
N PRO A 304 0.29 8.90 -24.77
CA PRO A 304 0.99 7.65 -25.04
C PRO A 304 1.88 7.21 -23.88
N PHE A 305 2.58 8.15 -23.25
CA PHE A 305 3.43 7.88 -22.09
C PHE A 305 2.59 7.43 -20.88
N MET A 306 1.42 8.04 -20.66
CA MET A 306 0.52 7.63 -19.59
C MET A 306 -0.06 6.23 -19.81
N GLN A 307 -0.41 5.89 -21.05
CA GLN A 307 -0.98 4.59 -21.43
C GLN A 307 0.04 3.45 -21.37
N GLN A 308 1.29 3.72 -21.74
CA GLN A 308 2.37 2.72 -21.66
C GLN A 308 2.77 2.42 -20.21
N ASN A 309 2.59 3.37 -19.30
CA ASN A 309 2.98 3.24 -17.90
C ASN A 309 1.82 2.92 -16.96
N THR A 310 0.62 2.68 -17.51
CA THR A 310 -0.55 2.23 -16.74
C THR A 310 -0.34 0.84 -16.11
N TYR A 311 0.73 0.11 -16.44
CA TYR A 311 1.09 -1.15 -15.79
C TYR A 311 2.60 -1.38 -15.68
N ALA A 312 3.13 -1.34 -14.44
CA ALA A 312 4.41 -1.95 -14.09
C ALA A 312 4.30 -3.02 -12.98
N HIS A 313 3.08 -3.46 -12.67
CA HIS A 313 2.84 -4.67 -11.86
C HIS A 313 1.84 -5.56 -12.61
N PRO A 314 2.28 -6.62 -13.30
CA PRO A 314 1.35 -7.54 -13.93
C PRO A 314 0.42 -8.12 -12.86
N THR A 315 -0.88 -7.86 -13.01
CA THR A 315 -1.91 -8.46 -12.16
C THR A 315 -1.87 -9.97 -12.35
N LYS A 316 -1.83 -10.70 -11.25
CA LYS A 316 -1.85 -12.16 -11.21
C LYS A 316 -3.21 -12.63 -10.72
N ILE A 317 -3.65 -13.77 -11.24
CA ILE A 317 -4.84 -14.46 -10.71
C ILE A 317 -4.51 -14.94 -9.29
N VAL A 318 -5.31 -14.49 -8.33
CA VAL A 318 -5.23 -14.93 -6.93
C VAL A 318 -6.23 -16.07 -6.73
N PRO A 319 -5.79 -17.30 -6.40
CA PRO A 319 -6.70 -18.42 -6.19
C PRO A 319 -7.64 -18.19 -4.99
N ASP A 320 -8.92 -18.55 -5.16
CA ASP A 320 -9.97 -18.27 -4.16
C ASP A 320 -10.06 -19.33 -3.03
N ALA A 321 -9.27 -20.40 -3.09
CA ALA A 321 -9.39 -21.55 -2.18
C ALA A 321 -9.41 -21.17 -0.69
N LEU A 322 -8.57 -20.21 -0.29
CA LEU A 322 -8.55 -19.70 1.09
C LEU A 322 -9.81 -18.93 1.48
N LEU A 323 -10.33 -18.10 0.58
CA LEU A 323 -11.54 -17.33 0.82
C LEU A 323 -12.75 -18.27 0.95
N ILE A 324 -12.86 -19.24 0.05
CA ILE A 324 -13.91 -20.27 0.07
C ILE A 324 -13.85 -21.06 1.39
N GLN A 325 -12.67 -21.59 1.73
CA GLN A 325 -12.52 -22.47 2.89
C GLN A 325 -12.80 -21.79 4.24
N LEU A 326 -12.52 -20.48 4.37
CA LEU A 326 -12.63 -19.77 5.65
C LEU A 326 -13.91 -18.96 5.80
N CYS A 327 -14.59 -18.63 4.70
CA CYS A 327 -15.65 -17.61 4.68
C CYS A 327 -16.99 -18.08 4.11
N GLN A 328 -17.07 -19.27 3.51
CA GLN A 328 -18.31 -19.81 2.92
C GLN A 328 -18.87 -21.00 3.72
N ASN A 329 -18.98 -20.85 5.04
CA ASN A 329 -19.75 -21.77 5.89
C ASN A 329 -21.04 -21.12 6.38
#